data_AF-A0A4Q7P5D8-F1
#
_entry.id   AF-A0A4Q7P5D8-F1
#
_cell.length_a   1.000
_cell.length_b   1.000
_cell.length_c   1.000
_cell.angle_alpha   90.00
_cell.angle_beta   90.00
_cell.angle_gamma   90.00
#
_symmetry.space_group_name_H-M   'P 1'
#
loop_
_entity.id
_entity.type
_entity.pdbx_description
1 polymer ?
#
loop_
_entity_poly.entity_id
_entity_poly.type
_entity_poly.pdbx_seq_one_letter_code
_entity_poly.pdbx_strand_id
1 'polypeptide(L)'
;MTYEEIRIEFEKFVGNEKYNHFILSLYDTFPLKKRLLFWQESLLKDFFNKYDLETIEYEQIYRIFNRCPVHHYKLKHDTVTIIDGNEVNSTISYRKEKNLFPMANIYAPRDLNRFSYPKKVNVVFCSRCRKVYEEYH
;
A
#
# COMPACT_ATOMS: atom_id res chain seq x y z
N MET A 1 9.22 -27.15 3.61
CA MET A 1 8.98 -26.38 2.37
C MET A 1 9.95 -25.20 2.31
N THR A 2 10.46 -24.86 1.13
CA THR A 2 11.25 -23.64 0.91
C THR A 2 10.36 -22.39 0.91
N TYR A 3 10.94 -21.19 1.05
CA TYR A 3 10.18 -19.94 0.99
C TYR A 3 9.47 -19.71 -0.36
N GLU A 4 10.00 -20.27 -1.43
CA GLU A 4 9.39 -20.20 -2.75
C GLU A 4 8.19 -21.15 -2.84
N GLU A 5 8.34 -22.38 -2.35
CA GLU A 5 7.24 -23.34 -2.26
C GLU A 5 6.10 -22.81 -1.37
N ILE A 6 6.41 -22.21 -0.22
CA ILE A 6 5.39 -21.61 0.66
C ILE A 6 4.58 -20.56 -0.08
N ARG A 7 5.23 -19.66 -0.84
CA ARG A 7 4.49 -18.64 -1.62
C ARG A 7 3.57 -19.27 -2.66
N ILE A 8 4.10 -20.20 -3.45
CA ILE A 8 3.38 -20.83 -4.56
C ILE A 8 2.17 -21.61 -4.03
N GLU A 9 2.37 -22.40 -2.98
CA GLU A 9 1.29 -23.18 -2.37
C GLU A 9 0.29 -22.30 -1.64
N PHE A 10 0.73 -21.22 -0.99
CA PHE A 10 -0.17 -20.25 -0.37
C PHE A 10 -1.04 -19.55 -1.41
N GLU A 11 -0.46 -19.10 -2.54
CA GLU A 11 -1.21 -18.49 -3.64
C GLU A 11 -2.27 -19.44 -4.21
N LYS A 12 -1.91 -20.71 -4.42
CA LYS A 12 -2.87 -21.74 -4.84
C LYS A 12 -3.97 -21.98 -3.80
N PHE A 13 -3.61 -21.96 -2.52
CA PHE A 13 -4.55 -22.23 -1.42
C PHE A 13 -5.62 -21.15 -1.29
N VAL A 14 -5.23 -19.87 -1.35
CA VAL A 14 -6.16 -18.75 -1.13
C VAL A 14 -6.78 -18.20 -2.42
N GLY A 15 -6.16 -18.47 -3.56
CA GLY A 15 -6.53 -17.91 -4.86
C GLY A 15 -5.94 -16.51 -5.10
N ASN A 16 -5.81 -16.14 -6.38
CA ASN A 16 -5.08 -14.95 -6.82
C ASN A 16 -5.59 -13.64 -6.17
N GLU A 17 -6.91 -13.43 -6.12
CA GLU A 17 -7.48 -12.20 -5.55
C GLU A 17 -7.14 -12.02 -4.07
N LYS A 18 -7.34 -13.07 -3.26
CA LYS A 18 -7.02 -13.04 -1.83
C LYS A 18 -5.52 -12.97 -1.59
N TYR A 19 -4.72 -13.63 -2.44
CA TYR A 19 -3.28 -13.54 -2.39
C TYR A 19 -2.82 -12.09 -2.60
N ASN A 20 -3.30 -11.43 -3.66
CA ASN A 20 -2.96 -10.04 -3.94
C ASN A 20 -3.35 -9.12 -2.79
N HIS A 21 -4.56 -9.29 -2.25
CA HIS A 21 -5.02 -8.51 -1.11
C HIS A 21 -4.15 -8.75 0.14
N PHE A 22 -3.76 -9.99 0.40
CA PHE A 22 -2.84 -10.36 1.49
C PHE A 22 -1.49 -9.64 1.35
N ILE A 23 -0.89 -9.71 0.16
CA ILE A 23 0.40 -9.09 -0.14
C ILE A 23 0.34 -7.57 -0.01
N LEU A 24 -0.68 -6.92 -0.58
CA LEU A 24 -0.85 -5.46 -0.50
C LEU A 24 -1.06 -4.99 0.96
N SER A 25 -1.93 -5.68 1.69
CA SER A 25 -2.21 -5.35 3.09
C SER A 25 -1.00 -5.53 3.99
N LEU A 26 -0.13 -6.50 3.67
CA LEU A 26 1.16 -6.63 4.34
C LEU A 26 1.95 -5.32 4.22
N TYR A 27 2.05 -4.70 3.05
CA TYR A 27 2.83 -3.46 2.90
C TYR A 27 2.17 -2.21 3.43
N ASP A 28 0.84 -2.11 3.38
CA ASP A 28 0.14 -0.96 3.94
C ASP A 28 0.28 -0.93 5.48
N THR A 29 0.35 -2.11 6.11
CA THR A 29 0.39 -2.24 7.57
C THR A 29 1.81 -2.40 8.13
N PHE A 30 2.74 -3.02 7.40
CA PHE A 30 4.10 -3.34 7.85
C PHE A 30 4.92 -2.13 8.34
N PRO A 31 4.89 -0.95 7.69
CA PRO A 31 5.64 0.21 8.18
C PRO A 31 5.11 0.75 9.51
N LEU A 32 3.84 0.49 9.83
CA LEU A 32 3.13 1.14 10.93
C LEU A 32 2.97 0.22 12.14
N LYS A 33 2.79 -1.08 11.91
CA LYS A 33 2.48 -2.06 12.96
C LYS A 33 3.17 -3.37 12.58
N LYS A 34 4.18 -3.79 13.35
CA LYS A 34 4.89 -5.07 13.20
C LYS A 34 4.00 -6.27 13.57
N ARG A 35 2.82 -6.37 12.95
CA ARG A 35 1.80 -7.37 13.22
C ARG A 35 0.96 -7.58 11.97
N LEU A 36 0.36 -8.75 11.87
CA LEU A 36 -0.63 -9.05 10.86
C LEU A 36 -2.01 -8.55 11.29
N LEU A 37 -2.90 -8.39 10.32
CA LEU A 37 -4.33 -8.23 10.58
C LEU A 37 -4.92 -9.60 10.97
N PHE A 38 -5.98 -9.59 11.79
CA PHE A 38 -6.64 -10.82 12.26
C PHE A 38 -6.98 -11.80 11.11
N TRP A 39 -7.46 -11.28 9.98
CA TRP A 39 -7.78 -12.12 8.83
C TRP A 39 -6.53 -12.70 8.13
N GLN A 40 -5.40 -11.98 8.14
CA GLN A 40 -4.13 -12.48 7.61
C GLN A 40 -3.58 -13.59 8.51
N GLU A 41 -3.69 -13.43 9.84
CA GLU A 41 -3.33 -14.46 10.81
C GLU A 41 -4.19 -15.71 10.64
N SER A 42 -5.51 -15.56 10.48
CA SER A 42 -6.42 -16.68 10.24
C SER A 42 -6.07 -17.43 8.95
N LEU A 43 -5.84 -16.71 7.85
CA LEU A 43 -5.47 -17.33 6.57
C LEU A 43 -4.16 -18.11 6.65
N LEU A 44 -3.14 -17.55 7.32
CA LEU A 44 -1.87 -18.24 7.51
C LEU A 44 -2.00 -19.44 8.44
N LYS A 45 -2.78 -19.32 9.51
CA LYS A 45 -3.04 -20.45 10.42
C LYS A 45 -3.72 -21.60 9.69
N ASP A 46 -4.74 -21.32 8.87
CA ASP A 46 -5.42 -22.33 8.09
C ASP A 46 -4.49 -23.00 7.08
N PHE A 47 -3.63 -22.20 6.43
CA PHE A 47 -2.59 -22.71 5.54
C PHE A 47 -1.56 -23.59 6.26
N PHE A 48 -1.01 -23.12 7.39
CA PHE A 48 -0.01 -23.86 8.15
C PHE A 48 -0.58 -25.18 8.69
N ASN A 49 -1.82 -25.17 9.19
CA ASN A 49 -2.50 -26.39 9.62
C ASN A 49 -2.70 -27.38 8.45
N LYS A 50 -3.05 -26.90 7.26
CA LYS A 50 -3.28 -27.76 6.08
C LYS A 50 -2.01 -28.45 5.60
N TYR A 51 -0.86 -27.77 5.69
CA TYR A 51 0.43 -28.28 5.21
C TYR A 51 1.33 -28.81 6.33
N ASP A 52 0.80 -28.96 7.56
CA ASP A 52 1.54 -29.38 8.76
C ASP A 52 2.85 -28.60 8.96
N LEU A 53 2.75 -27.27 8.82
CA LEU A 53 3.87 -26.34 8.97
C LEU A 53 3.86 -25.72 10.35
N GLU A 54 5.05 -25.52 10.92
CA GLU A 54 5.21 -24.71 12.13
C GLU A 54 4.80 -23.26 11.87
N THR A 55 4.33 -22.60 12.93
CA THR A 55 3.97 -21.19 12.84
C THR A 55 5.25 -20.38 12.64
N ILE A 56 5.23 -19.53 11.62
CA ILE A 56 6.38 -18.73 11.21
C ILE A 56 6.30 -17.35 11.87
N GLU A 57 7.44 -16.85 12.36
CA GLU A 57 7.54 -15.52 12.96
C GLU A 57 7.25 -14.41 11.93
N TYR A 58 6.77 -13.26 12.42
CA TYR A 58 6.36 -12.14 11.58
C TYR A 58 7.45 -11.66 10.60
N GLU A 59 8.71 -11.56 11.06
CA GLU A 59 9.84 -11.17 10.22
C GLU A 59 10.10 -12.16 9.08
N GLN A 60 9.86 -13.44 9.32
CA GLN A 60 10.01 -14.49 8.31
C GLN A 60 8.84 -14.47 7.32
N ILE A 61 7.61 -14.22 7.78
CA ILE A 61 6.45 -13.99 6.91
C ILE A 61 6.74 -12.84 5.95
N TYR A 62 7.25 -11.72 6.45
CA TYR A 62 7.65 -10.61 5.58
C TYR A 62 8.71 -11.03 4.56
N ARG A 63 9.76 -11.74 4.97
CA ARG A 63 10.80 -12.21 4.05
C ARG A 63 10.25 -13.14 2.95
N ILE A 64 9.31 -14.02 3.30
CA ILE A 64 8.67 -14.94 2.37
C ILE A 64 7.85 -14.13 1.35
N PHE A 65 7.00 -13.23 1.83
CA PHE A 65 6.00 -12.55 1.02
C PHE A 65 6.44 -11.16 0.51
N ASN A 66 7.71 -10.74 0.72
CA ASN A 66 8.25 -9.47 0.24
C ASN A 66 8.48 -9.44 -1.30
N ARG A 67 7.43 -9.74 -2.08
CA ARG A 67 7.43 -9.97 -3.52
C ARG A 67 6.24 -9.28 -4.19
N CYS A 68 6.43 -8.83 -5.42
CA CYS A 68 5.38 -8.23 -6.23
C CYS A 68 4.35 -9.30 -6.61
N PRO A 69 3.05 -9.07 -6.41
CA PRO A 69 2.02 -10.04 -6.78
C PRO A 69 1.93 -10.29 -8.29
N VAL A 70 2.38 -9.34 -9.11
CA VAL A 70 2.30 -9.43 -10.59
C VAL A 70 3.57 -10.03 -11.20
N HIS A 71 4.74 -9.58 -10.75
CA HIS A 71 6.03 -9.93 -11.38
C HIS A 71 6.88 -10.90 -10.54
N HIS A 72 6.46 -11.23 -9.33
CA HIS A 72 7.16 -12.10 -8.37
C HIS A 72 8.61 -11.68 -8.05
N TYR A 73 8.95 -10.42 -8.34
CA TYR A 73 10.25 -9.82 -8.02
C TYR A 73 10.21 -9.21 -6.62
N LYS A 74 11.38 -9.17 -5.97
CA LYS A 74 11.52 -8.57 -4.64
C LYS A 74 11.05 -7.10 -4.68
N LEU A 75 10.24 -6.75 -3.70
CA LEU A 75 9.78 -5.38 -3.53
C LEU A 75 10.83 -4.53 -2.80
N LYS A 76 10.94 -3.28 -3.23
CA LYS A 76 11.84 -2.24 -2.73
C LYS A 76 11.01 -1.04 -2.30
N HIS A 77 11.52 -0.30 -1.31
CA HIS A 77 10.91 0.96 -0.86
C HIS A 77 11.46 2.12 -1.69
N ASP A 78 10.58 3.05 -2.05
CA ASP A 78 10.91 4.36 -2.60
C ASP A 78 10.09 5.44 -1.89
N THR A 79 10.46 6.69 -2.09
CA THR A 79 9.66 7.84 -1.69
C THR A 79 9.41 8.71 -2.90
N VAL A 80 8.15 8.81 -3.32
CA VAL A 80 7.75 9.64 -4.46
C VAL A 80 7.09 10.93 -3.99
N THR A 81 7.28 12.00 -4.74
CA THR A 81 6.66 13.30 -4.47
C THR A 81 5.20 13.25 -4.96
N ILE A 82 4.24 13.66 -4.13
CA ILE A 82 2.88 13.89 -4.62
C ILE A 82 2.89 15.20 -5.40
N ILE A 83 2.61 15.11 -6.71
CA ILE A 83 2.32 16.28 -7.54
C ILE A 83 0.81 16.44 -7.55
N ASP A 84 0.29 17.33 -6.71
CA ASP A 84 -1.13 17.71 -6.75
C ASP A 84 -1.31 18.70 -7.91
N GLY A 85 -2.09 18.34 -8.91
CA GLY A 85 -2.34 19.15 -10.11
C GLY A 85 -3.15 20.42 -9.83
N ASN A 86 -3.61 20.60 -8.60
CA ASN A 86 -4.18 21.85 -8.12
C ASN A 86 -3.05 22.69 -7.52
N GLU A 87 -2.44 23.55 -8.32
CA GLU A 87 -1.77 24.72 -7.76
C GLU A 87 -2.76 25.39 -6.80
N VAL A 88 -2.40 25.43 -5.52
CA VAL A 88 -3.20 26.09 -4.50
C VAL A 88 -3.36 27.54 -4.94
N ASN A 89 -4.53 27.86 -5.51
CA ASN A 89 -4.89 29.22 -5.86
C ASN A 89 -4.59 30.08 -4.65
N SER A 90 -3.76 31.12 -4.87
CA SER A 90 -3.26 31.99 -3.81
C SER A 90 -4.37 32.31 -2.82
N THR A 91 -4.05 32.33 -1.52
CA THR A 91 -5.00 32.64 -0.42
C THR A 91 -5.82 33.91 -0.67
N ILE A 92 -5.33 34.79 -1.54
CA ILE A 92 -6.00 36.01 -2.04
C ILE A 92 -7.23 35.66 -2.90
N SER A 93 -7.16 34.71 -3.84
CA SER A 93 -8.29 34.29 -4.69
C SER A 93 -9.40 33.67 -3.86
N TYR A 94 -9.05 32.75 -2.96
CA TYR A 94 -10.01 32.09 -2.06
C TYR A 94 -10.79 33.09 -1.19
N ARG A 95 -10.11 34.11 -0.63
CA ARG A 95 -10.78 35.16 0.17
C ARG A 95 -11.73 36.00 -0.68
N LYS A 96 -11.35 36.33 -1.91
CA LYS A 96 -12.19 37.09 -2.84
C LYS A 96 -13.42 36.29 -3.25
N GLU A 97 -13.25 35.02 -3.60
CA GLU A 97 -14.33 34.10 -3.95
C GLU A 97 -15.30 33.85 -2.80
N LYS A 98 -14.81 33.73 -1.56
CA LYS A 98 -15.66 33.63 -0.36
C LYS A 98 -16.59 34.83 -0.18
N ASN A 99 -16.16 36.03 -0.53
CA ASN A 99 -17.00 37.23 -0.45
C ASN A 99 -18.04 37.28 -1.57
N LEU A 100 -17.71 36.79 -2.76
CA LEU A 100 -18.60 36.81 -3.93
C LEU A 100 -19.61 35.63 -3.92
N PHE A 101 -19.17 34.47 -3.43
CA PHE A 101 -19.93 33.23 -3.42
C PHE A 101 -19.79 32.56 -2.03
N PRO A 102 -20.45 33.11 -0.99
CA PRO A 102 -20.28 32.66 0.39
C PRO A 102 -20.66 31.19 0.63
N MET A 103 -21.49 30.63 -0.26
CA MET A 103 -21.94 29.24 -0.18
C MET A 103 -21.11 28.26 -1.04
N ALA A 104 -20.23 28.73 -1.93
CA ALA A 104 -19.45 27.87 -2.84
C ALA A 104 -18.48 26.94 -2.10
N ASN A 105 -18.08 27.32 -0.87
CA ASN A 105 -17.09 26.61 -0.06
C ASN A 105 -17.71 25.86 1.14
N ILE A 106 -19.02 25.62 1.16
CA ILE A 106 -19.69 24.90 2.27
C ILE A 106 -19.10 23.49 2.47
N TYR A 107 -18.70 22.82 1.39
CA TYR A 107 -18.08 21.49 1.40
C TYR A 107 -16.55 21.53 1.31
N ALA A 108 -15.94 22.71 1.10
CA ALA A 108 -14.50 22.83 1.15
C ALA A 108 -14.05 22.61 2.61
N PRO A 109 -13.01 21.80 2.87
CA PRO A 109 -12.50 21.62 4.22
C PRO A 109 -12.22 23.00 4.83
N ARG A 110 -12.84 23.32 5.97
CA ARG A 110 -12.75 24.64 6.64
C ARG A 110 -11.32 25.04 7.03
N ASP A 111 -10.34 24.17 6.81
CA ASP A 111 -9.01 24.27 7.36
C ASP A 111 -7.98 23.73 6.35
N LEU A 112 -7.70 24.51 5.30
CA LEU A 112 -6.63 24.23 4.32
C LEU A 112 -5.27 24.01 5.00
N ASN A 113 -5.05 24.58 6.19
CA ASN A 113 -3.83 24.41 6.98
C ASN A 113 -3.78 23.05 7.72
N ARG A 114 -4.93 22.40 7.96
CA ARG A 114 -5.02 21.16 8.73
C ARG A 114 -4.96 19.91 7.85
N PHE A 115 -5.30 20.04 6.56
CA PHE A 115 -5.19 19.00 5.54
C PHE A 115 -4.02 19.31 4.60
N SER A 116 -2.81 19.41 5.13
CA SER A 116 -1.62 19.35 4.26
C SER A 116 -1.48 17.90 3.78
N TYR A 117 -1.83 17.62 2.52
CA TYR A 117 -1.47 16.35 1.91
C TYR A 117 0.05 16.17 1.99
N PRO A 118 0.52 14.97 2.35
CA PRO A 118 1.95 14.73 2.49
C PRO A 118 2.62 14.98 1.13
N LYS A 119 3.61 15.89 1.08
CA LYS A 119 4.35 16.20 -0.16
C LYS A 119 5.08 14.98 -0.72
N LYS A 120 5.32 13.96 0.11
CA LYS A 120 6.01 12.72 -0.24
C LYS A 120 5.26 11.55 0.35
N VAL A 121 5.15 10.46 -0.40
CA VAL A 121 4.59 9.19 0.07
C VAL A 121 5.58 8.06 -0.14
N ASN A 122 5.63 7.17 0.83
CA ASN A 122 6.40 5.93 0.70
C ASN A 122 5.62 4.99 -0.19
N VAL A 123 6.30 4.46 -1.21
CA VAL A 123 5.74 3.49 -2.14
C VAL A 123 6.61 2.26 -2.18
N VAL A 124 6.00 1.16 -2.59
CA VAL A 124 6.68 -0.13 -2.72
C VAL A 124 6.61 -0.55 -4.19
N PHE A 125 7.76 -0.89 -4.77
CA PHE A 125 7.87 -1.20 -6.19
C PHE A 125 8.77 -2.42 -6.43
N CYS A 126 8.56 -3.13 -7.54
CA CYS A 126 9.55 -4.06 -8.06
C CYS A 126 10.27 -3.45 -9.26
N SER A 127 11.48 -3.93 -9.56
CA SER A 127 12.28 -3.43 -10.68
C SER A 127 11.55 -3.47 -12.03
N ARG A 128 10.65 -4.44 -12.22
CA ARG A 128 9.86 -4.54 -13.45
C ARG A 128 8.72 -3.52 -13.51
N CYS A 129 7.98 -3.31 -12.41
CA CYS A 129 7.01 -2.21 -12.31
C CYS A 129 7.67 -0.85 -12.56
N ARG A 130 8.89 -0.65 -12.04
CA ARG A 130 9.61 0.62 -12.20
C ARG A 130 10.03 0.89 -13.63
N LYS A 131 10.56 -0.11 -14.33
CA LYS A 131 10.89 0.01 -15.76
C LYS A 131 9.67 0.39 -16.58
N VAL A 132 8.54 -0.28 -16.35
CA VAL A 132 7.28 0.05 -17.03
C VAL A 132 6.89 1.50 -16.71
N TYR A 133 6.92 1.92 -15.44
CA TYR A 133 6.61 3.30 -15.07
C TYR A 133 7.50 4.33 -15.82
N GLU A 134 8.80 4.08 -15.91
CA GLU A 134 9.79 4.93 -16.61
C GLU A 134 9.65 4.93 -18.15
N GLU A 135 9.01 3.91 -18.74
CA GLU A 135 8.73 3.87 -20.18
C GLU A 135 7.51 4.72 -20.56
N TYR A 136 6.58 4.95 -19.61
CA TYR A 136 5.33 5.65 -19.83
C TYR A 136 5.24 7.04 -19.17
N HIS A 137 6.29 7.48 -18.46
CA HIS A 137 6.44 8.79 -17.82
C HIS A 137 7.81 9.40 -18.07
#